data_AF-A0A3L8BY00-F1
#
_entry.id   AF-A0A3L8BY00-F1
#
_cell.length_a   1.000
_cell.length_b   1.000
_cell.length_c   1.000
_cell.angle_alpha   90.00
_cell.angle_beta   90.00
_cell.angle_gamma   90.00
#
_symmetry.space_group_name_H-M   'P 1'
#
loop_
_entity.id
_entity.type
_entity.pdbx_description
1 polymer ?
#
loop_
_entity_poly.entity_id
_entity_poly.type
_entity_poly.pdbx_seq_one_letter_code
_entity_poly.pdbx_strand_id
1 'polypeptide(L)'
;MVVQRSKSTVVCASGERVVDLSPALQQADAVDRPTVGDWVVLDEPLSRIEKVLERKSLFKRLSVGTRNEIQPIAANIDTLFIVTSCNEEFKESRLERYLALCREAG
;
A
#
# COMPACT_ATOMS: atom_id res chain seq x y z
N MET A 1 -9.49 -10.95 -10.49
CA MET A 1 -9.53 -9.54 -10.03
C MET A 1 -8.42 -8.80 -10.74
N VAL A 2 -8.74 -8.06 -11.80
CA VAL A 2 -7.75 -7.32 -12.59
C VAL A 2 -7.42 -6.05 -11.82
N VAL A 3 -6.20 -5.95 -11.29
CA VAL A 3 -5.70 -4.72 -10.66
C VAL A 3 -5.48 -3.71 -11.79
N GLN A 4 -6.29 -2.66 -11.82
CA GLN A 4 -6.16 -1.58 -12.79
C GLN A 4 -4.96 -0.71 -12.39
N ARG A 5 -3.78 -1.01 -12.95
CA ARG A 5 -2.48 -0.48 -12.50
C ARG A 5 -2.22 1.02 -12.79
N SER A 6 -3.08 1.68 -13.57
CA SER A 6 -2.85 3.05 -14.03
C SER A 6 -3.75 4.10 -13.39
N LYS A 7 -4.81 3.68 -12.69
CA LYS A 7 -5.78 4.57 -12.05
C LYS A 7 -5.82 4.32 -10.55
N SER A 8 -5.84 5.40 -9.79
CA SER A 8 -5.93 5.38 -8.33
C SER A 8 -7.08 6.26 -7.90
N THR A 9 -7.79 5.79 -6.87
CA THR A 9 -8.79 6.61 -6.22
C THR A 9 -8.14 7.38 -5.07
N VAL A 10 -8.31 8.69 -5.08
CA VAL A 10 -7.75 9.61 -4.09
C VAL A 10 -8.87 10.38 -3.41
N VAL A 11 -8.71 10.63 -2.11
CA VAL A 11 -9.63 11.44 -1.32
C VAL A 11 -8.99 12.80 -1.10
N CYS A 12 -9.68 13.84 -1.54
CA CYS A 12 -9.30 15.24 -1.35
C CYS A 12 -10.34 15.95 -0.47
N ALA A 13 -10.05 17.17 -0.04
CA ALA A 13 -11.03 18.01 0.67
C ALA A 13 -12.32 18.24 -0.14
N SER A 14 -12.24 18.20 -1.47
CA SER A 14 -13.38 18.33 -2.39
C SER A 14 -14.14 17.00 -2.64
N GLY A 15 -13.71 15.90 -2.01
CA GLY A 15 -14.29 14.56 -2.20
C GLY A 15 -13.37 13.57 -2.90
N GLU A 16 -13.93 12.42 -3.24
CA GLU A 16 -13.25 11.28 -3.86
C GLU A 16 -13.15 11.44 -5.38
N ARG A 17 -11.98 11.11 -5.94
CA ARG A 17 -11.69 11.30 -7.37
C ARG A 17 -10.80 10.17 -7.88
N VAL A 18 -10.99 9.79 -9.13
CA VAL A 18 -10.11 8.83 -9.82
C VAL A 18 -9.10 9.61 -10.65
N VAL A 19 -7.81 9.34 -10.41
CA VAL A 19 -6.68 10.03 -11.03
C VAL A 19 -5.72 9.02 -11.65
N ASP A 20 -4.95 9.47 -12.62
CA ASP A 20 -3.89 8.65 -13.24
C ASP A 20 -2.57 8.79 -12.47
N LEU A 21 -1.60 7.91 -12.74
CA LEU A 21 -0.23 8.06 -12.24
C LEU A 21 0.61 8.88 -13.23
N SER A 22 1.54 9.70 -12.74
CA SER A 22 2.57 10.32 -13.58
C SER A 22 3.41 9.28 -14.32
N PRO A 23 3.92 9.58 -15.53
CA PRO A 23 4.81 8.67 -16.24
C PRO A 23 6.03 8.24 -15.40
N ALA A 24 6.53 9.14 -14.55
CA ALA A 24 7.62 8.85 -13.62
C ALA A 24 7.22 7.75 -12.61
N LEU A 25 6.03 7.85 -11.99
CA LEU A 25 5.54 6.83 -11.06
C LEU A 25 5.16 5.52 -11.75
N GLN A 26 4.69 5.57 -12.99
CA GLN A 26 4.42 4.34 -13.77
C GLN A 26 5.69 3.53 -14.03
N GLN A 27 6.82 4.21 -14.21
CA GLN A 27 8.14 3.61 -14.46
C GLN A 27 8.93 3.32 -13.19
N ALA A 28 8.53 3.91 -12.06
CA ALA A 28 9.17 3.68 -10.77
C ALA A 28 9.06 2.21 -10.34
N ASP A 29 9.96 1.82 -9.44
CA ASP A 29 9.94 0.50 -8.81
C ASP A 29 8.62 0.26 -8.08
N ALA A 30 8.21 -1.00 -7.97
CA ALA A 30 6.94 -1.36 -7.36
C ALA A 30 6.78 -0.81 -5.93
N VAL A 31 7.89 -0.68 -5.19
CA VAL A 31 7.90 -0.13 -3.84
C VAL A 31 7.66 1.38 -3.83
N ASP A 32 8.06 2.12 -4.86
CA ASP A 32 7.94 3.59 -4.91
C ASP A 32 6.61 4.05 -5.51
N ARG A 33 5.85 3.13 -6.09
CA ARG A 33 4.49 3.40 -6.57
C ARG A 33 3.55 3.66 -5.40
N PRO A 34 2.50 4.49 -5.60
CA PRO A 34 1.48 4.71 -4.59
C PRO A 34 0.77 3.40 -4.23
N THR A 35 0.51 3.23 -2.95
CA THR A 35 -0.35 2.17 -2.40
C THR A 35 -1.45 2.78 -1.53
N VAL A 36 -2.37 1.95 -1.05
CA VAL A 36 -3.46 2.40 -0.17
C VAL A 36 -2.86 3.00 1.11
N GLY A 37 -3.36 4.18 1.49
CA GLY A 37 -2.89 4.94 2.66
C GLY A 37 -1.76 5.92 2.38
N ASP A 38 -1.20 5.96 1.16
CA ASP A 38 -0.22 6.98 0.80
C ASP A 38 -0.82 8.38 0.74
N TRP A 39 -0.08 9.33 1.28
CA TRP A 39 -0.29 10.75 1.01
C TRP A 39 0.35 11.10 -0.32
N VAL A 40 -0.40 11.74 -1.20
CA VAL A 40 0.04 12.03 -2.57
C VAL A 40 -0.13 13.50 -2.92
N VAL A 41 0.75 13.99 -3.78
CA VAL A 41 0.63 15.31 -4.40
C VAL A 41 0.02 15.11 -5.78
N LEU A 42 -1.05 15.83 -6.06
CA LEU A 42 -1.68 15.86 -7.38
C LEU A 42 -1.15 17.04 -8.21
N ASP A 43 -1.26 16.94 -9.53
CA ASP A 43 -1.05 18.07 -10.44
C ASP A 43 -2.12 19.16 -10.26
N GLU A 44 -1.91 20.36 -10.84
CA GLU A 44 -2.88 21.47 -10.73
C GLU A 44 -4.30 21.13 -11.23
N PRO A 45 -4.48 20.37 -12.34
CA PRO A 45 -5.80 19.87 -12.75
C PRO A 45 -6.41 18.83 -11.79
N LEU A 46 -5.65 18.40 -10.78
CA LEU A 46 -5.97 17.33 -9.85
C LEU A 46 -6.29 16.02 -10.57
N SER A 47 -5.72 15.79 -11.75
CA SER A 47 -6.01 14.64 -12.61
C SER A 47 -5.03 13.50 -12.44
N ARG A 48 -3.86 13.78 -11.86
CA ARG A 48 -2.73 12.87 -11.85
C ARG A 48 -1.93 12.97 -10.57
N ILE A 49 -1.45 11.83 -10.07
CA ILE A 49 -0.50 11.76 -8.96
C ILE A 49 0.90 12.10 -9.49
N GLU A 50 1.50 13.17 -8.99
CA GLU A 50 2.86 13.59 -9.33
C GLU A 50 3.90 12.94 -8.41
N LYS A 51 3.58 12.84 -7.11
CA LYS A 51 4.52 12.36 -6.10
C LYS A 51 3.81 11.65 -4.93
N VAL A 52 4.46 10.64 -4.38
CA VAL A 52 4.14 10.03 -3.08
C VAL A 52 4.97 10.73 -2.00
N LEU A 53 4.34 11.17 -0.92
CA LEU A 53 5.03 11.77 0.23
C LEU A 53 5.71 10.70 1.09
N GLU A 54 6.57 11.13 2.01
CA GLU A 54 7.30 10.24 2.90
C GLU A 54 6.33 9.38 3.73
N ARG A 55 6.59 8.08 3.76
CA ARG A 55 5.76 7.10 4.47
C ARG A 55 6.24 6.96 5.90
N LYS A 56 5.30 6.97 6.85
CA LYS A 56 5.57 6.67 8.25
C LYS A 56 5.66 5.17 8.51
N SER A 57 4.85 4.39 7.81
CA SER A 57 4.85 2.93 7.85
C SER A 57 4.58 2.37 6.45
N LEU A 58 5.09 1.17 6.17
CA LEU A 58 4.93 0.47 4.90
C LEU A 58 4.83 -1.05 5.11
N PHE A 59 3.62 -1.57 4.94
CA PHE A 59 3.37 -3.00 4.86
C PHE A 59 3.68 -3.49 3.47
N LYS A 60 4.57 -4.48 3.36
CA LYS A 60 5.04 -5.03 2.10
C LYS A 60 5.14 -6.55 2.16
N ARG A 61 4.99 -7.19 1.01
CA ARG A 61 5.16 -8.62 0.84
C ARG A 61 6.31 -8.90 -0.12
N LEU A 62 7.06 -9.94 0.18
CA LEU A 62 8.02 -10.53 -0.75
C LEU A 62 7.26 -11.40 -1.76
N SER A 63 7.42 -11.09 -3.05
CA SER A 63 6.92 -11.96 -4.12
C SER A 63 7.74 -13.24 -4.18
N VAL A 64 7.07 -14.36 -4.43
CA VAL A 64 7.73 -15.68 -4.55
C VAL A 64 8.25 -15.80 -5.98
N GLY A 65 9.57 -15.71 -6.19
CA GLY A 65 10.20 -15.77 -7.52
C GLY A 65 11.67 -15.35 -7.56
N THR A 66 12.29 -15.36 -8.75
CA THR A 66 13.72 -15.07 -9.00
C THR A 66 14.13 -13.62 -8.79
N ARG A 67 13.17 -12.70 -8.77
CA ARG A 67 13.36 -11.32 -8.34
C ARG A 67 12.62 -11.17 -7.04
N ASN A 68 13.33 -10.83 -5.96
CA ASN A 68 12.78 -10.43 -4.66
C ASN A 68 11.98 -9.11 -4.79
N GLU A 69 10.98 -9.09 -5.65
CA GLU A 69 10.16 -7.92 -5.91
C GLU A 69 9.26 -7.68 -4.71
N ILE A 70 9.53 -6.54 -4.06
CA ILE A 70 8.75 -6.02 -2.95
C ILE A 70 7.45 -5.49 -3.52
N GLN A 71 6.32 -6.05 -3.06
CA GLN A 71 5.00 -5.54 -3.37
C GLN A 71 4.45 -4.78 -2.16
N PRO A 72 4.25 -3.45 -2.24
CA PRO A 72 3.59 -2.71 -1.17
C PRO A 72 2.11 -3.12 -1.09
N ILE A 73 1.62 -3.24 0.15
CA ILE A 73 0.23 -3.60 0.47
C ILE A 73 -0.52 -2.38 0.96
N ALA A 74 0.07 -1.65 1.91
CA ALA A 74 -0.49 -0.43 2.48
C ALA A 74 0.60 0.41 3.15
N ALA A 75 0.35 1.71 3.28
CA ALA A 75 1.25 2.67 3.94
C ALA A 75 0.48 3.52 4.96
N ASN A 76 1.22 4.16 5.87
CA ASN A 76 0.69 5.11 6.86
C ASN A 76 -0.48 4.56 7.69
N ILE A 77 -0.37 3.29 8.10
CA ILE A 77 -1.30 2.67 9.04
C ILE A 77 -0.77 2.91 10.46
N ASP A 78 -1.59 3.56 11.28
CA ASP A 78 -1.28 3.79 12.71
C ASP A 78 -1.87 2.71 13.63
N THR A 79 -2.86 1.94 13.16
CA THR A 79 -3.53 0.92 13.96
C THR A 79 -3.93 -0.26 13.09
N LEU A 80 -3.52 -1.47 13.49
CA LEU A 80 -3.87 -2.72 12.82
C LEU A 80 -4.73 -3.59 13.75
N PHE A 81 -5.83 -4.13 13.20
CA PHE A 81 -6.62 -5.16 13.87
C PHE A 81 -6.25 -6.54 13.31
N ILE A 82 -5.76 -7.43 14.17
CA ILE A 82 -5.54 -8.84 13.81
C ILE A 82 -6.79 -9.62 14.23
N VAL A 83 -7.52 -10.14 13.25
CA VAL A 83 -8.78 -10.87 13.46
C VAL A 83 -8.57 -12.34 13.09
N THR A 84 -8.91 -13.25 14.00
CA THR A 84 -8.85 -14.70 13.77
C THR A 84 -9.96 -15.42 14.51
N SER A 85 -10.44 -16.54 13.97
CA SER A 85 -11.42 -17.40 14.63
C SER A 85 -10.77 -18.25 15.72
N CYS A 86 -11.46 -18.40 16.85
CA CYS A 86 -11.05 -19.30 17.94
C CYS A 86 -11.61 -20.71 17.72
N ASN A 87 -11.41 -21.28 16.53
CA ASN A 87 -11.79 -22.65 16.19
C ASN A 87 -10.54 -23.54 16.08
N GLU A 88 -10.70 -24.79 15.62
CA GLU A 88 -9.61 -25.76 15.47
C GLU A 88 -8.48 -25.30 14.52
N GLU A 89 -8.72 -24.26 13.71
CA GLU A 89 -7.72 -23.68 12.83
C GLU A 89 -6.91 -22.54 13.47
N PHE A 90 -7.16 -22.21 14.74
CA PHE A 90 -6.39 -21.22 15.48
C PHE A 90 -4.91 -21.63 15.57
N LYS A 91 -4.00 -20.72 15.22
CA LYS A 91 -2.56 -20.97 15.23
C LYS A 91 -1.82 -19.76 15.77
N GLU A 92 -1.23 -19.91 16.96
CA GLU A 92 -0.41 -18.88 17.60
C GLU A 92 0.73 -18.40 16.70
N SER A 93 1.37 -19.31 15.96
CA SER A 93 2.43 -18.98 15.00
C SER A 93 1.99 -18.03 13.87
N ARG A 94 0.69 -17.97 13.53
CA ARG A 94 0.17 -16.96 12.59
C ARG A 94 0.06 -15.60 13.27
N LEU A 95 -0.40 -15.57 14.52
CA LEU A 95 -0.50 -14.33 15.30
C LEU A 95 0.88 -13.70 15.50
N GLU A 96 1.87 -14.49 15.93
CA GLU A 96 3.26 -14.05 16.08
C GLU A 96 3.81 -13.46 14.77
N ARG A 97 3.52 -14.11 13.63
CA ARG A 97 3.94 -13.61 12.31
C ARG A 97 3.30 -12.26 11.98
N TYR A 98 2.02 -12.07 12.28
CA TYR A 98 1.36 -10.78 12.05
C TYR A 98 1.92 -9.69 12.95
N LEU A 99 2.22 -10.00 14.22
CA LEU A 99 2.90 -9.07 15.13
C LEU A 99 4.30 -8.69 14.65
N ALA A 100 5.07 -9.66 14.12
CA ALA A 100 6.38 -9.39 13.51
C ALA A 100 6.25 -8.44 12.31
N LEU A 101 5.28 -8.67 11.41
CA LEU A 101 5.02 -7.78 10.29
C LEU A 101 4.64 -6.35 10.72
N CYS A 102 3.88 -6.20 11.81
CA CYS A 102 3.56 -4.87 12.37
C CYS A 102 4.83 -4.14 12.79
N ARG A 103 5.74 -4.83 13.48
CA ARG A 103 6.99 -4.25 13.96
C ARG A 103 7.95 -3.89 12.82
N GLU A 104 7.94 -4.65 11.73
CA GLU A 104 8.79 -4.42 10.56
C GLU A 104 8.29 -3.29 9.64
N ALA A 105 7.01 -2.94 9.70
CA ALA A 105 6.41 -1.95 8.82
C ALA A 105 6.93 -0.52 9.05
N GLY A 106 7.55 -0.24 10.20
CA GLY A 106 7.98 1.10 10.60
C GLY A 106 7.09 1.66 11.70
#